data_AF-A0A845Z6B5-F1
#
_entry.id   AF-A0A845Z6B5-F1
#
_cell.length_a   1.000
_cell.length_b   1.000
_cell.length_c   1.000
_cell.angle_alpha   90.00
_cell.angle_beta   90.00
_cell.angle_gamma   90.00
#
_symmetry.space_group_name_H-M   'P 1'
#
loop_
_entity.id
_entity.type
_entity.pdbx_description
1 polymer ?
#
loop_
_entity_poly.entity_id
_entity_poly.type
_entity_poly.pdbx_seq_one_letter_code
_entity_poly.pdbx_strand_id
1 'polypeptide(L)'
;MSNLMTKFFSSMWHKFPQQISKLVATLVATFFLLFIGTIFLPVPFAHAAYSLSCDGLDGVGNPYTASYVNGLFTQVRFDSSPDLPPVVSELTYDTVNEQGQPIYRGGYLGMADVVLIDISGGNVKPGSEVSVAVDNNWNQERGVCQSPADISPPLSCDGLDSNGYPYTASYVNGLFTQVRFDSSPDLPPVVSELTYDTVNEQGQPIYRGGYLGMADVVLIDISGGNVKPGSEVSVAVDNNWNQERGVCGV
;
A
#
# COMPACT_ATOMS: atom_id res chain seq x y z
N MET A 1 -4.50 -38.94 85.75
CA MET A 1 -3.08 -38.58 85.98
C MET A 1 -2.28 -38.97 84.74
N SER A 2 -2.05 -38.02 83.84
CA SER A 2 -1.01 -38.13 82.83
C SER A 2 0.32 -38.02 83.54
N ASN A 3 1.29 -38.90 83.24
CA ASN A 3 2.68 -38.48 83.16
C ASN A 3 3.63 -39.59 82.71
N LEU A 4 4.72 -39.12 82.10
CA LEU A 4 6.00 -39.79 81.99
C LEU A 4 6.04 -41.02 81.08
N MET A 5 6.25 -40.78 79.79
CA MET A 5 7.29 -41.51 79.08
C MET A 5 7.86 -40.67 77.93
N THR A 6 9.05 -40.08 78.12
CA THR A 6 10.32 -40.57 77.53
C THR A 6 10.56 -39.96 76.15
N LYS A 7 11.08 -38.74 75.98
CA LYS A 7 12.41 -38.23 76.37
C LYS A 7 13.64 -39.04 75.91
N PHE A 8 13.52 -40.01 74.99
CA PHE A 8 14.70 -40.76 74.49
C PHE A 8 14.96 -40.75 72.97
N PHE A 9 14.16 -40.07 72.15
CA PHE A 9 14.41 -39.98 70.70
C PHE A 9 15.14 -38.70 70.25
N SER A 10 15.90 -38.05 71.12
CA SER A 10 16.50 -36.72 70.83
C SER A 10 17.92 -36.73 70.27
N SER A 11 18.48 -37.86 69.82
CA SER A 11 19.94 -37.93 69.53
C SER A 11 20.32 -38.23 68.07
N MET A 12 19.38 -38.45 67.16
CA MET A 12 19.74 -38.94 65.81
C MET A 12 19.14 -38.16 64.63
N TRP A 13 18.75 -36.90 64.83
CA TRP A 13 18.07 -36.09 63.80
C TRP A 13 18.65 -34.68 63.57
N HIS A 14 19.91 -34.43 63.94
CA HIS A 14 20.50 -33.08 63.86
C HIS A 14 21.59 -32.86 62.82
N LYS A 15 21.83 -33.79 61.90
CA LYS A 15 22.86 -33.59 60.85
C LYS A 15 22.42 -33.76 59.40
N PHE A 16 21.13 -33.88 59.11
CA PHE A 16 20.65 -34.11 57.73
C PHE A 16 19.91 -32.97 56.99
N PRO A 17 19.41 -31.87 57.59
CA PRO A 17 18.60 -30.93 56.80
C PRO A 17 19.39 -29.77 56.14
N GLN A 18 20.62 -29.48 56.54
CA GLN A 18 21.30 -28.24 56.07
C GLN A 18 21.91 -28.31 54.66
N GLN A 19 22.27 -29.50 54.17
CA GLN A 19 22.90 -29.64 52.84
C GLN A 19 21.87 -29.60 51.71
N ILE A 20 20.65 -30.12 51.93
CA ILE A 20 19.58 -30.12 50.91
C ILE A 20 19.04 -28.70 50.69
N SER A 21 18.99 -27.88 51.73
CA SER A 21 18.48 -26.50 51.64
C SER A 21 19.32 -25.60 50.73
N LYS A 22 20.65 -25.74 50.71
CA LYS A 22 21.51 -24.93 49.85
C LYS A 22 21.37 -25.32 48.38
N LEU A 23 21.29 -26.62 48.08
CA LEU A 23 21.20 -27.11 46.71
C LEU A 23 19.85 -26.79 46.06
N VAL A 24 18.75 -26.87 46.83
CA VAL A 24 17.41 -26.45 46.37
C VAL A 24 17.33 -24.92 46.19
N ALA A 25 17.91 -24.13 47.10
CA ALA A 25 17.92 -22.67 46.97
C ALA A 25 18.70 -22.19 45.74
N THR A 26 19.85 -22.81 45.44
CA THR A 26 20.62 -22.50 44.24
C THR A 26 19.87 -22.90 42.96
N LEU A 27 19.20 -24.06 42.94
CA LEU A 27 18.49 -24.53 41.74
C LEU A 27 17.23 -23.68 41.43
N VAL A 28 16.50 -23.21 42.46
CA VAL A 28 15.37 -22.31 42.30
C VAL A 28 15.82 -20.91 41.83
N ALA A 29 16.95 -20.41 42.33
CA ALA A 29 17.50 -19.12 41.90
C ALA A 29 17.93 -19.13 40.42
N THR A 30 18.54 -20.22 39.93
CA THR A 30 18.94 -20.34 38.53
C THR A 30 17.72 -20.49 37.59
N PHE A 31 16.67 -21.19 38.03
CA PHE A 31 15.44 -21.33 37.24
C PHE A 31 14.65 -20.01 37.14
N PHE A 32 14.63 -19.20 38.21
CA PHE A 32 14.02 -17.86 38.18
C PHE A 32 14.79 -16.89 37.27
N LEU A 33 16.12 -16.94 37.26
CA LEU A 33 16.93 -16.10 36.36
C LEU A 33 16.78 -16.48 34.88
N LEU A 34 16.61 -17.76 34.56
CA LEU A 34 16.37 -18.22 33.18
C LEU A 34 14.94 -17.94 32.69
N PHE A 35 13.94 -17.89 33.57
CA PHE A 35 12.56 -17.54 33.19
C PHE A 35 12.31 -16.03 33.08
N ILE A 36 13.06 -15.18 33.80
CA ILE A 36 12.92 -13.72 33.68
C ILE A 36 13.64 -13.20 32.41
N GLY A 37 14.66 -13.92 31.91
CA GLY A 37 15.45 -13.50 30.75
C GLY A 37 14.78 -13.63 29.38
N THR A 38 13.60 -14.25 29.27
CA THR A 38 12.95 -14.52 27.97
C THR A 38 11.62 -13.78 27.74
N ILE A 39 11.15 -12.97 28.70
CA ILE A 39 9.76 -12.44 28.64
C ILE A 39 9.64 -11.08 27.94
N PHE A 40 10.72 -10.34 27.68
CA PHE A 40 10.63 -9.04 27.01
C PHE A 40 11.78 -8.79 26.04
N LEU A 41 11.90 -9.60 24.99
CA LEU A 41 12.32 -8.99 23.73
C LEU A 41 11.11 -8.17 23.27
N PRO A 42 11.20 -6.82 23.20
CA PRO A 42 10.16 -6.06 22.52
C PRO A 42 10.11 -6.61 21.11
N VAL A 43 9.07 -7.38 20.82
CA VAL A 43 8.72 -7.67 19.43
C VAL A 43 8.57 -6.28 18.83
N PRO A 44 9.35 -5.90 17.81
CA PRO A 44 9.08 -4.66 17.10
C PRO A 44 7.67 -4.86 16.54
N PHE A 45 6.68 -4.24 17.19
CA PHE A 45 5.37 -4.09 16.60
C PHE A 45 5.65 -3.26 15.36
N ALA A 46 5.71 -3.93 14.21
CA ALA A 46 5.65 -3.27 12.92
C ALA A 46 4.29 -2.57 12.91
N HIS A 47 4.26 -1.32 13.35
CA HIS A 47 3.12 -0.46 13.11
C HIS A 47 2.97 -0.43 11.59
N ALA A 48 1.86 -0.96 11.08
CA ALA A 48 1.53 -0.87 9.67
C ALA A 48 1.64 0.62 9.30
N ALA A 49 2.50 0.94 8.33
CA ALA A 49 2.70 2.31 7.89
C ALA A 49 1.35 2.87 7.45
N TYR A 50 0.88 3.90 8.14
CA TYR A 50 -0.37 4.54 7.78
C TYR A 50 -0.12 5.36 6.51
N SER A 51 -0.72 4.93 5.41
CA SER A 51 -0.63 5.63 4.13
C SER A 51 -2.01 6.01 3.65
N LEU A 52 -2.12 7.13 2.92
CA LEU A 52 -3.32 7.56 2.20
C LEU A 52 -2.90 8.10 0.82
N SER A 53 -3.80 8.00 -0.15
CA SER A 53 -3.68 8.63 -1.47
C SER A 53 -4.73 9.71 -1.61
N CYS A 54 -4.38 10.90 -2.08
CA CYS A 54 -5.32 12.00 -2.26
C CYS A 54 -5.32 12.46 -3.71
N ASP A 55 -6.38 12.13 -4.43
CA ASP A 55 -6.51 12.42 -5.86
C ASP A 55 -7.32 13.70 -6.10
N GLY A 56 -6.90 14.50 -7.07
CA GLY A 56 -7.55 15.75 -7.45
C GLY A 56 -7.08 16.28 -8.79
N LEU A 57 -7.48 17.51 -9.13
CA LEU A 57 -7.01 18.22 -10.33
C LEU A 57 -6.14 19.43 -9.92
N ASP A 58 -5.15 19.81 -10.72
CA ASP A 58 -4.37 21.04 -10.52
C ASP A 58 -5.15 22.28 -11.03
N GLY A 59 -4.57 23.48 -10.89
CA GLY A 59 -5.21 24.73 -11.34
C GLY A 59 -5.42 24.86 -12.86
N VAL A 60 -4.93 23.91 -13.66
CA VAL A 60 -5.11 23.83 -15.12
C VAL A 60 -6.03 22.66 -15.51
N GLY A 61 -6.48 21.85 -14.53
CA GLY A 61 -7.36 20.71 -14.73
C GLY A 61 -6.64 19.38 -14.96
N ASN A 62 -5.32 19.31 -14.76
CA ASN A 62 -4.59 18.05 -14.88
C ASN A 62 -4.72 17.22 -13.60
N PRO A 63 -4.87 15.89 -13.69
CA PRO A 63 -4.93 15.05 -12.52
C PRO A 63 -3.61 15.04 -11.75
N TYR A 64 -3.73 14.97 -10.42
CA TYR A 64 -2.62 14.70 -9.52
C TYR A 64 -3.03 13.68 -8.45
N THR A 65 -2.02 13.03 -7.89
CA THR A 65 -2.11 12.18 -6.70
C THR A 65 -1.10 12.64 -5.66
N ALA A 66 -1.55 13.02 -4.47
CA ALA A 66 -0.69 13.32 -3.32
C ALA A 66 -0.59 12.11 -2.39
N SER A 67 0.62 11.76 -1.96
CA SER A 67 0.86 10.64 -1.05
C SER A 67 1.07 11.13 0.38
N TYR A 68 0.30 10.58 1.31
CA TYR A 68 0.46 10.81 2.75
C TYR A 68 0.99 9.54 3.40
N VAL A 69 2.12 9.63 4.11
CA VAL A 69 2.78 8.49 4.74
C VAL A 69 3.22 8.87 6.14
N ASN A 70 2.82 8.07 7.13
CA ASN A 70 3.26 8.17 8.52
C ASN A 70 3.10 9.58 9.13
N GLY A 71 2.03 10.30 8.76
CA GLY A 71 1.72 11.60 9.35
C GLY A 71 2.09 12.81 8.48
N LEU A 72 2.69 12.61 7.31
CA LEU A 72 3.17 13.70 6.45
C LEU A 72 2.84 13.45 4.98
N PHE A 73 2.60 14.52 4.23
CA PHE A 73 2.63 14.46 2.77
C PHE A 73 4.07 14.41 2.28
N THR A 74 4.39 13.39 1.48
CA THR A 74 5.77 13.13 1.04
C THR A 74 6.00 13.45 -0.42
N GLN A 75 4.96 13.37 -1.26
CA GLN A 75 5.08 13.66 -2.69
C GLN A 75 3.72 14.05 -3.30
N VAL A 76 3.79 14.74 -4.44
CA VAL A 76 2.68 14.88 -5.40
C VAL A 76 3.15 14.38 -6.76
N ARG A 77 2.37 13.49 -7.36
CA ARG A 77 2.53 13.04 -8.74
C ARG A 77 1.51 13.77 -9.61
N PHE A 78 1.94 14.32 -10.73
CA PHE A 78 1.11 14.98 -11.73
C PHE A 78 1.09 14.13 -13.00
N ASP A 79 -0.10 13.83 -13.48
CA ASP A 79 -0.33 13.06 -14.70
C ASP A 79 -0.86 14.04 -15.78
N SER A 80 -0.01 14.95 -16.24
CA SER A 80 -0.39 16.09 -17.09
C SER A 80 -0.82 15.72 -18.51
N SER A 81 -0.41 14.56 -19.01
CA SER A 81 -0.74 14.08 -20.34
C SER A 81 -0.42 12.59 -20.46
N PRO A 82 -1.20 11.80 -21.22
CA PRO A 82 -0.88 10.39 -21.49
C PRO A 82 0.44 10.21 -22.27
N ASP A 83 0.88 11.24 -23.00
CA ASP A 83 2.09 11.16 -23.85
C ASP A 83 3.37 11.59 -23.12
N LEU A 84 3.26 12.04 -21.86
CA LEU A 84 4.39 12.48 -21.07
C LEU A 84 4.51 11.60 -19.81
N PRO A 85 5.74 11.27 -19.37
CA PRO A 85 5.91 10.58 -18.11
C PRO A 85 5.35 11.44 -16.96
N PRO A 86 4.76 10.81 -15.95
CA PRO A 86 4.29 11.50 -14.76
C PRO A 86 5.41 12.31 -14.11
N VAL A 87 5.09 13.51 -13.66
CA VAL A 87 6.04 14.37 -12.95
C VAL A 87 5.83 14.19 -11.46
N VAL A 88 6.87 13.82 -10.73
CA VAL A 88 6.83 13.68 -9.26
C VAL A 88 7.55 14.85 -8.62
N SER A 89 6.87 15.50 -7.69
CA SER A 89 7.42 16.50 -6.79
C SER A 89 7.52 15.92 -5.39
N GLU A 90 8.73 15.73 -4.89
CA GLU A 90 8.97 15.45 -3.47
C GLU A 90 8.56 16.65 -2.63
N LEU A 91 7.80 16.40 -1.57
CA LEU A 91 7.29 17.41 -0.66
C LEU A 91 8.10 17.45 0.63
N THR A 92 8.36 18.66 1.11
CA THR A 92 8.88 18.92 2.43
C THR A 92 7.86 19.76 3.19
N TYR A 93 7.64 19.43 4.46
CA TYR A 93 6.85 20.28 5.35
C TYR A 93 7.51 21.67 5.47
N ASP A 94 6.72 22.72 5.27
CA ASP A 94 7.19 24.10 5.33
C ASP A 94 6.70 24.77 6.61
N THR A 95 5.39 25.00 6.71
CA THR A 95 4.79 25.83 7.77
C THR A 95 3.33 25.50 8.00
N VAL A 96 2.64 26.29 8.82
CA VAL A 96 1.20 26.29 9.01
C VAL A 96 0.65 27.67 8.64
N ASN A 97 -0.47 27.74 7.92
CA ASN A 97 -1.10 29.02 7.57
C ASN A 97 -1.90 29.61 8.74
N GLU A 98 -2.49 30.79 8.54
CA GLU A 98 -3.28 31.49 9.56
C GLU A 98 -4.54 30.70 9.99
N GLN A 99 -5.02 29.79 9.14
CA GLN A 99 -6.15 28.89 9.41
C GLN A 99 -5.74 27.62 10.17
N GLY A 100 -4.46 27.45 10.51
CA GLY A 100 -3.97 26.25 11.20
C GLY A 100 -3.74 25.05 10.26
N GLN A 101 -3.71 25.26 8.95
CA GLN A 101 -3.53 24.21 7.95
C GLN A 101 -2.04 24.02 7.63
N PRO A 102 -1.49 22.79 7.74
CA PRO A 102 -0.13 22.49 7.32
C PRO A 102 0.09 22.76 5.82
N ILE A 103 1.24 23.35 5.50
CA ILE A 103 1.71 23.63 4.15
C ILE A 103 2.95 22.78 3.88
N TYR A 104 2.96 22.15 2.71
CA TYR A 104 4.07 21.39 2.18
C TYR A 104 4.52 22.01 0.86
N ARG A 105 5.83 22.02 0.61
CA ARG A 105 6.42 22.59 -0.60
C ARG A 105 7.31 21.59 -1.31
N GLY A 106 7.30 21.66 -2.63
CA GLY A 106 8.18 20.89 -3.50
C GLY A 106 8.48 21.66 -4.78
N GLY A 107 9.22 21.02 -5.67
CA GLY A 107 9.56 21.58 -6.99
C GLY A 107 8.92 20.79 -8.12
N TYR A 108 8.44 21.50 -9.13
CA TYR A 108 7.91 20.95 -10.37
C TYR A 108 8.93 21.17 -11.50
N LEU A 109 9.58 20.08 -11.94
CA LEU A 109 10.61 20.08 -13.00
C LEU A 109 11.76 21.09 -12.79
N GLY A 110 11.99 21.52 -11.54
CA GLY A 110 12.98 22.55 -11.21
C GLY A 110 12.67 23.96 -11.73
N MET A 111 11.45 24.20 -12.23
CA MET A 111 11.05 25.48 -12.83
C MET A 111 9.89 26.17 -12.11
N ALA A 112 9.06 25.41 -11.40
CA ALA A 112 7.90 25.93 -10.69
C ALA A 112 7.82 25.36 -9.26
N ASP A 113 7.16 26.09 -8.38
CA ASP A 113 6.90 25.65 -7.01
C ASP A 113 5.62 24.83 -6.94
N VAL A 114 5.64 23.73 -6.20
CA VAL A 114 4.45 22.98 -5.79
C VAL A 114 4.12 23.35 -4.36
N VAL A 115 2.87 23.72 -4.10
CA VAL A 115 2.37 23.96 -2.75
C VAL A 115 1.18 23.05 -2.51
N LEU A 116 1.24 22.26 -1.45
CA LEU A 116 0.12 21.46 -0.95
C LEU A 116 -0.32 22.01 0.40
N ILE A 117 -1.62 22.26 0.55
CA ILE A 117 -2.26 22.63 1.81
C ILE A 117 -3.11 21.46 2.29
N ASP A 118 -2.84 20.99 3.50
CA ASP A 118 -3.69 20.04 4.20
C ASP A 118 -4.88 20.76 4.82
N ILE A 119 -6.04 20.65 4.18
CA ILE A 119 -7.27 21.33 4.61
C ILE A 119 -7.80 20.74 5.92
N SER A 120 -7.41 19.52 6.27
CA SER A 120 -7.83 18.83 7.49
C SER A 120 -7.10 19.31 8.76
N GLY A 121 -6.12 20.22 8.63
CA GLY A 121 -5.44 20.81 9.78
C GLY A 121 -4.49 19.85 10.49
N GLY A 122 -3.86 18.92 9.76
CA GLY A 122 -2.92 17.93 10.29
C GLY A 122 -3.56 16.63 10.76
N ASN A 123 -4.90 16.51 10.66
CA ASN A 123 -5.63 15.30 11.05
C ASN A 123 -6.11 14.52 9.82
N VAL A 124 -5.17 14.17 8.94
CA VAL A 124 -5.46 13.51 7.66
C VAL A 124 -5.99 12.10 7.90
N LYS A 125 -7.17 11.83 7.33
CA LYS A 125 -7.89 10.55 7.35
C LYS A 125 -8.59 10.34 6.01
N PRO A 126 -9.18 9.16 5.74
CA PRO A 126 -10.03 9.01 4.57
C PRO A 126 -11.17 10.03 4.57
N GLY A 127 -11.42 10.64 3.41
CA GLY A 127 -12.31 11.77 3.21
C GLY A 127 -11.71 13.15 3.56
N SER A 128 -10.48 13.22 4.08
CA SER A 128 -9.81 14.51 4.26
C SER A 128 -9.54 15.17 2.91
N GLU A 129 -9.55 16.50 2.89
CA GLU A 129 -9.30 17.27 1.68
C GLU A 129 -7.90 17.88 1.67
N VAL A 130 -7.35 18.03 0.48
CA VAL A 130 -6.11 18.77 0.21
C VAL A 130 -6.32 19.76 -0.93
N SER A 131 -5.51 20.80 -0.98
CA SER A 131 -5.42 21.70 -2.13
C SER A 131 -3.99 21.74 -2.62
N VAL A 132 -3.80 21.58 -3.93
CA VAL A 132 -2.48 21.62 -4.57
C VAL A 132 -2.46 22.74 -5.60
N ALA A 133 -1.37 23.50 -5.60
CA ALA A 133 -1.07 24.52 -6.58
C ALA A 133 0.32 24.30 -7.19
N VAL A 134 0.43 24.61 -8.48
CA VAL A 134 1.70 24.70 -9.20
C VAL A 134 1.88 26.16 -9.61
N ASP A 135 3.03 26.76 -9.28
CA ASP A 135 3.36 28.17 -9.56
C ASP A 135 2.27 29.16 -9.10
N ASN A 136 1.76 28.95 -7.88
CA ASN A 136 0.66 29.72 -7.28
C ASN A 136 -0.67 29.67 -8.04
N ASN A 137 -0.80 28.80 -9.04
CA ASN A 137 -2.08 28.54 -9.70
C ASN A 137 -2.91 27.57 -8.85
N TRP A 138 -3.69 28.14 -7.93
CA TRP A 138 -4.57 27.39 -7.04
C TRP A 138 -5.79 26.85 -7.78
N ASN A 139 -6.07 25.56 -7.58
CA ASN A 139 -7.31 24.99 -8.08
C ASN A 139 -8.53 25.38 -7.21
N GLN A 140 -9.71 25.42 -7.82
CA GLN A 140 -11.00 25.43 -7.13
C GLN A 140 -11.40 24.03 -6.64
N GLU A 141 -10.96 22.96 -7.32
CA GLU A 141 -11.28 21.59 -6.91
C GLU A 141 -10.26 21.06 -5.89
N ARG A 142 -10.78 20.37 -4.86
CA ARG A 142 -9.99 19.82 -3.76
C ARG A 142 -9.68 18.36 -4.03
N GLY A 143 -8.46 17.94 -3.71
CA GLY A 143 -8.12 16.53 -3.69
C GLY A 143 -8.73 15.85 -2.47
N VAL A 144 -9.18 14.61 -2.61
CA VAL A 144 -9.82 13.86 -1.51
C VAL A 144 -8.97 12.64 -1.17
N CYS A 145 -8.56 12.55 0.10
CA CYS A 145 -7.75 11.47 0.62
C CYS A 145 -8.56 10.20 0.84
N GLN A 146 -7.97 9.06 0.50
CA GLN A 146 -8.59 7.73 0.62
C GLN A 146 -7.58 6.78 1.27
N SER A 147 -8.09 5.88 2.12
CA SER A 147 -7.30 4.77 2.68
C SER A 147 -6.91 3.81 1.57
N PRO A 148 -5.74 3.16 1.60
CA PRO A 148 -5.43 2.01 0.75
C PRO A 148 -6.50 0.90 0.78
N ALA A 149 -7.26 0.82 1.88
CA ALA A 149 -8.39 -0.10 2.03
C ALA A 149 -9.74 0.47 1.56
N ASP A 150 -9.83 1.79 1.36
CA ASP A 150 -10.95 2.51 0.71
C ASP A 150 -10.65 2.85 -0.75
N ILE A 151 -9.40 2.64 -1.21
CA ILE A 151 -9.15 2.31 -2.61
C ILE A 151 -10.00 1.05 -2.78
N SER A 152 -11.10 1.20 -3.51
CA SER A 152 -11.83 0.09 -4.11
C SER A 152 -10.85 -1.04 -4.44
N PRO A 153 -11.23 -2.34 -4.31
CA PRO A 153 -10.45 -3.42 -4.92
C PRO A 153 -9.92 -2.94 -6.27
N PRO A 154 -8.61 -3.16 -6.57
CA PRO A 154 -7.92 -2.48 -7.66
C PRO A 154 -8.87 -2.49 -8.84
N LEU A 155 -9.34 -1.30 -9.22
CA LEU A 155 -10.43 -1.23 -10.18
C LEU A 155 -9.96 -2.06 -11.37
N SER A 156 -10.75 -3.06 -11.70
CA SER A 156 -10.32 -4.12 -12.57
C SER A 156 -11.23 -4.22 -13.75
N CYS A 157 -10.66 -4.62 -14.87
CA CYS A 157 -11.41 -4.93 -16.07
C CYS A 157 -11.31 -6.42 -16.29
N ASP A 158 -12.44 -7.10 -16.14
CA ASP A 158 -12.53 -8.54 -16.34
C ASP A 158 -13.02 -8.84 -17.75
N GLY A 159 -12.43 -9.85 -18.37
CA GLY A 159 -12.79 -10.30 -19.71
C GLY A 159 -12.29 -11.71 -20.00
N LEU A 160 -12.48 -12.16 -21.23
CA LEU A 160 -11.98 -13.44 -21.72
C LEU A 160 -10.91 -13.23 -22.80
N ASP A 161 -9.83 -14.00 -22.73
CA ASP A 161 -8.82 -14.04 -23.79
C ASP A 161 -9.35 -14.74 -25.06
N SER A 162 -8.54 -14.80 -26.12
CA SER A 162 -8.92 -15.46 -27.38
C SER A 162 -9.24 -16.95 -27.26
N ASN A 163 -8.85 -17.60 -26.16
CA ASN A 163 -9.09 -19.01 -25.88
C ASN A 163 -10.28 -19.22 -24.93
N GLY A 164 -10.93 -18.14 -24.48
CA GLY A 164 -12.04 -18.18 -23.53
C GLY A 164 -11.61 -18.29 -22.07
N TYR A 165 -10.33 -18.08 -21.75
CA TYR A 165 -9.86 -18.05 -20.36
C TYR A 165 -10.05 -16.67 -19.75
N PRO A 166 -10.44 -16.58 -18.47
CA PRO A 166 -10.63 -15.30 -17.82
C PRO A 166 -9.29 -14.58 -17.62
N TYR A 167 -9.33 -13.27 -17.79
CA TYR A 167 -8.28 -12.37 -17.37
C TYR A 167 -8.85 -11.24 -16.53
N THR A 168 -7.99 -10.66 -15.71
CA THR A 168 -8.26 -9.46 -14.91
C THR A 168 -7.14 -8.46 -15.19
N ALA A 169 -7.48 -7.32 -15.78
CA ALA A 169 -6.57 -6.19 -15.97
C ALA A 169 -6.73 -5.20 -14.81
N SER A 170 -5.64 -4.84 -14.14
CA SER A 170 -5.66 -3.87 -13.04
C SER A 170 -5.14 -2.52 -13.51
N TYR A 171 -5.79 -1.44 -13.06
CA TYR A 171 -5.34 -0.08 -13.31
C TYR A 171 -5.16 0.71 -12.02
N VAL A 172 -4.23 1.67 -12.07
CA VAL A 172 -3.94 2.62 -11.00
C VAL A 172 -3.86 4.00 -11.64
N ASN A 173 -4.56 4.99 -11.06
CA ASN A 173 -4.60 6.36 -11.57
C ASN A 173 -4.99 6.43 -13.07
N GLY A 174 -5.96 5.61 -13.48
CA GLY A 174 -6.45 5.58 -14.87
C GLY A 174 -5.49 4.95 -15.90
N LEU A 175 -4.40 4.32 -15.46
CA LEU A 175 -3.43 3.62 -16.31
C LEU A 175 -3.35 2.13 -15.96
N PHE A 176 -3.34 1.28 -16.98
CA PHE A 176 -3.15 -0.16 -16.79
C PHE A 176 -1.72 -0.49 -16.37
N THR A 177 -1.60 -1.33 -15.34
CA THR A 177 -0.31 -1.69 -14.72
C THR A 177 -0.01 -3.17 -14.86
N GLN A 178 -1.03 -4.03 -14.91
CA GLN A 178 -0.85 -5.47 -15.05
C GLN A 178 -2.09 -6.12 -15.67
N VAL A 179 -1.90 -7.29 -16.29
CA VAL A 179 -2.96 -8.24 -16.59
C VAL A 179 -2.61 -9.58 -15.94
N ARG A 180 -3.57 -10.16 -15.24
CA ARG A 180 -3.51 -11.53 -14.73
C ARG A 180 -4.39 -12.43 -15.61
N PHE A 181 -3.82 -13.53 -16.09
CA PHE A 181 -4.51 -14.58 -16.83
C PHE A 181 -4.72 -15.80 -15.93
N ASP A 182 -5.96 -16.27 -15.86
CA ASP A 182 -6.31 -17.50 -15.15
C ASP A 182 -6.34 -18.66 -16.15
N SER A 183 -5.12 -19.08 -16.52
CA SER A 183 -4.84 -20.05 -17.57
C SER A 183 -5.20 -21.48 -17.13
N SER A 184 -6.49 -21.84 -17.08
CA SER A 184 -7.02 -23.14 -16.59
C SER A 184 -6.90 -23.35 -15.06
N PRO A 185 -7.89 -24.00 -14.39
CA PRO A 185 -7.87 -24.21 -12.94
C PRO A 185 -6.68 -25.03 -12.40
N ASP A 186 -5.98 -25.75 -13.27
CA ASP A 186 -4.86 -26.63 -12.89
C ASP A 186 -3.49 -25.94 -12.99
N LEU A 187 -3.41 -24.70 -13.49
CA LEU A 187 -2.16 -23.94 -13.59
C LEU A 187 -2.22 -22.68 -12.72
N PRO A 188 -1.07 -22.21 -12.20
CA PRO A 188 -1.03 -20.94 -11.49
C PRO A 188 -1.38 -19.78 -12.45
N PRO A 189 -2.06 -18.73 -11.97
CA PRO A 189 -2.29 -17.53 -12.75
C PRO A 189 -0.98 -16.91 -13.25
N VAL A 190 -0.98 -16.43 -14.48
CA VAL A 190 0.16 -15.75 -15.08
C VAL A 190 -0.07 -14.25 -15.01
N VAL A 191 0.86 -13.50 -14.44
CA VAL A 191 0.81 -12.04 -14.39
C VAL A 191 1.78 -11.46 -15.40
N SER A 192 1.28 -10.56 -16.23
CA SER A 192 2.07 -9.69 -17.10
C SER A 192 2.03 -8.28 -16.55
N GLU A 193 3.19 -7.75 -16.16
CA GLU A 193 3.37 -6.32 -15.96
C GLU A 193 3.17 -5.60 -17.30
N LEU A 194 2.48 -4.46 -17.27
CA LEU A 194 2.17 -3.65 -18.44
C LEU A 194 2.92 -2.33 -18.40
N THR A 195 3.44 -1.92 -19.56
CA THR A 195 4.02 -0.60 -19.79
C THR A 195 3.24 0.07 -20.90
N TYR A 196 2.91 1.35 -20.72
CA TYR A 196 2.35 2.17 -21.80
C TYR A 196 3.29 2.22 -22.99
N ASP A 197 2.76 2.04 -24.20
CA ASP A 197 3.52 2.03 -25.45
C ASP A 197 3.20 3.27 -26.29
N THR A 198 1.95 3.41 -26.73
CA THR A 198 1.51 4.45 -27.66
C THR A 198 -0.01 4.61 -27.66
N VAL A 199 -0.53 5.59 -28.38
CA VAL A 199 -1.93 5.66 -28.80
C VAL A 199 -2.07 5.18 -30.26
N ASN A 200 -3.17 4.48 -30.59
CA ASN A 200 -3.47 4.10 -31.98
C ASN A 200 -4.17 5.22 -32.77
N GLU A 201 -4.45 4.98 -34.05
CA GLU A 201 -5.13 5.96 -34.94
C GLU A 201 -6.56 6.32 -34.49
N GLN A 202 -7.18 5.46 -33.67
CA GLN A 202 -8.50 5.67 -33.08
C GLN A 202 -8.45 6.44 -31.75
N GLY A 203 -7.27 6.87 -31.29
CA GLY A 203 -7.11 7.58 -30.03
C GLY A 203 -7.11 6.67 -28.80
N GLN A 204 -6.89 5.36 -28.97
CA GLN A 204 -6.94 4.37 -27.89
C GLN A 204 -5.52 4.08 -27.36
N PRO A 205 -5.27 4.27 -26.06
CA PRO A 205 -4.01 3.89 -25.43
C PRO A 205 -3.71 2.39 -25.56
N ILE A 206 -2.46 2.07 -25.87
CA ILE A 206 -1.92 0.72 -25.99
C ILE A 206 -0.89 0.50 -24.88
N TYR A 207 -1.00 -0.63 -24.21
CA TYR A 207 -0.08 -1.10 -23.19
C TYR A 207 0.51 -2.45 -23.62
N ARG A 208 1.80 -2.64 -23.38
CA ARG A 208 2.52 -3.87 -23.73
C ARG A 208 3.12 -4.54 -22.52
N GLY A 209 3.14 -5.86 -22.55
CA GLY A 209 3.77 -6.70 -21.55
C GLY A 209 4.27 -8.00 -22.15
N GLY A 210 4.71 -8.90 -21.29
CA GLY A 210 5.18 -10.23 -21.68
C GLY A 210 4.41 -11.34 -20.98
N TYR A 211 4.09 -12.40 -21.71
CA TYR A 211 3.46 -13.60 -21.21
C TYR A 211 4.48 -14.74 -21.15
N LEU A 212 4.85 -15.14 -19.93
CA LEU A 212 5.84 -16.21 -19.67
C LEU A 212 7.21 -16.01 -20.36
N GLY A 213 7.55 -14.78 -20.75
CA GLY A 213 8.78 -14.46 -21.49
C GLY A 213 8.85 -15.06 -22.90
N MET A 214 7.74 -15.56 -23.43
CA MET A 214 7.66 -16.25 -24.72
C MET A 214 6.71 -15.59 -25.71
N ALA A 215 5.77 -14.79 -25.20
CA ALA A 215 4.69 -14.21 -25.97
C ALA A 215 4.48 -12.73 -25.58
N ASP A 216 3.97 -11.93 -26.51
CA ASP A 216 3.67 -10.53 -26.27
C ASP A 216 2.25 -10.36 -25.74
N VAL A 217 2.07 -9.53 -24.73
CA VAL A 217 0.74 -9.08 -24.28
C VAL A 217 0.50 -7.68 -24.82
N VAL A 218 -0.66 -7.47 -25.42
CA VAL A 218 -1.15 -6.14 -25.82
C VAL A 218 -2.50 -5.90 -25.18
N LEU A 219 -2.62 -4.80 -24.44
CA LEU A 219 -3.88 -4.29 -23.93
C LEU A 219 -4.19 -2.97 -24.62
N ILE A 220 -5.43 -2.82 -25.11
CA ILE A 220 -5.95 -1.58 -25.67
C ILE A 220 -7.06 -1.08 -24.76
N ASP A 221 -6.94 0.16 -24.29
CA ASP A 221 -8.05 0.88 -23.66
C ASP A 221 -8.98 1.42 -24.75
N ILE A 222 -10.08 0.71 -24.98
CA ILE A 222 -11.06 1.03 -26.02
C ILE A 222 -11.74 2.37 -25.73
N SER A 223 -11.77 2.77 -24.46
CA SER A 223 -12.44 3.98 -23.97
C SER A 223 -11.67 5.27 -24.27
N GLY A 224 -10.41 5.17 -24.70
CA GLY A 224 -9.59 6.31 -25.08
C GLY A 224 -8.81 6.96 -23.93
N GLY A 225 -8.55 6.23 -22.83
CA GLY A 225 -7.78 6.72 -21.69
C GLY A 225 -8.63 7.14 -20.50
N ASN A 226 -7.94 7.46 -19.39
CA ASN A 226 -8.53 7.82 -18.10
C ASN A 226 -9.58 6.78 -17.63
N VAL A 227 -9.09 5.56 -17.40
CA VAL A 227 -9.90 4.37 -17.11
C VAL A 227 -10.77 4.59 -15.87
N LYS A 228 -12.04 4.20 -15.97
CA LYS A 228 -13.07 4.34 -14.92
C LYS A 228 -14.07 3.17 -14.97
N PRO A 229 -14.92 2.98 -13.96
CA PRO A 229 -16.01 2.00 -14.05
C PRO A 229 -16.86 2.21 -15.32
N GLY A 230 -17.10 1.13 -16.06
CA GLY A 230 -17.76 1.13 -17.36
C GLY A 230 -16.83 1.33 -18.57
N SER A 231 -15.54 1.62 -18.36
CA SER A 231 -14.54 1.57 -19.43
C SER A 231 -14.44 0.16 -20.02
N GLU A 232 -14.10 0.08 -21.30
CA GLU A 232 -13.89 -1.17 -22.02
C GLU A 232 -12.42 -1.33 -22.42
N VAL A 233 -11.95 -2.58 -22.41
CA VAL A 233 -10.60 -2.96 -22.84
C VAL A 233 -10.64 -4.14 -23.80
N SER A 234 -9.58 -4.28 -24.61
CA SER A 234 -9.30 -5.51 -25.34
C SER A 234 -7.88 -5.97 -25.00
N VAL A 235 -7.73 -7.27 -24.74
CA VAL A 235 -6.44 -7.89 -24.43
C VAL A 235 -6.15 -8.99 -25.43
N ALA A 236 -4.92 -9.02 -25.93
CA ALA A 236 -4.42 -10.07 -26.81
C ALA A 236 -3.08 -10.62 -26.30
N VAL A 237 -2.87 -11.91 -26.51
CA VAL A 237 -1.58 -12.59 -26.36
C VAL A 237 -1.12 -13.01 -27.75
N ASP A 238 0.11 -12.69 -28.14
CA ASP A 238 0.68 -12.91 -29.48
C ASP A 238 -0.18 -12.36 -30.63
N ASN A 239 -0.81 -11.21 -30.41
CA ASN A 239 -1.75 -10.57 -31.34
C ASN A 239 -2.98 -11.44 -31.68
N ASN A 240 -3.28 -12.46 -30.88
CA ASN A 240 -4.53 -13.21 -30.98
C ASN A 240 -5.64 -12.45 -30.26
N TRP A 241 -6.42 -11.69 -31.03
CA TRP A 241 -7.48 -10.83 -30.50
C TRP A 241 -8.76 -11.60 -30.29
N ASN A 242 -9.37 -11.43 -29.11
CA ASN A 242 -10.76 -11.79 -28.89
C ASN A 242 -11.69 -10.66 -29.38
N GLN A 243 -12.88 -11.02 -29.84
CA GLN A 243 -13.95 -10.04 -30.12
C GLN A 243 -14.63 -9.55 -28.84
N GLU A 244 -14.54 -10.30 -27.74
CA GLU A 244 -15.12 -9.91 -26.47
C GLU A 244 -14.26 -8.85 -25.77
N ARG A 245 -14.94 -7.87 -25.16
CA ARG A 245 -14.32 -6.75 -24.47
C ARG A 245 -14.33 -7.02 -22.98
N GLY A 246 -13.24 -6.69 -22.31
CA GLY A 246 -13.24 -6.60 -20.85
C GLY A 246 -13.96 -5.33 -20.42
N VAL A 247 -14.68 -5.40 -19.29
CA VAL A 247 -15.41 -4.24 -18.76
C VAL A 247 -14.86 -3.91 -17.38
N CYS A 248 -14.50 -2.65 -17.19
CA CYS A 248 -13.94 -2.13 -15.96
C CYS A 248 -15.03 -1.93 -14.91
N GLY A 249 -14.79 -2.43 -13.70
CA GLY A 249 -15.75 -2.41 -12.59
C GLY A 249 -15.08 -2.19 -11.25
N VAL A 250 -15.93 -2.31 -10.22
CA VAL A 250 -15.61 -2.22 -8.78
C VAL A 250 -15.81 -3.60 -8.17
#